data_AF-A0AA47ENL0-F1
#
_entry.id   AF-A0AA47ENL0-F1
#
_cell.length_a   1.000
_cell.length_b   1.000
_cell.length_c   1.000
_cell.angle_alpha   90.00
_cell.angle_beta   90.00
_cell.angle_gamma   90.00
#
_symmetry.space_group_name_H-M   'P 1'
#
loop_
_entity.id
_entity.type
_entity.pdbx_description
1 polymer ?
#
loop_
_entity_poly.entity_id
_entity_poly.type
_entity_poly.pdbx_seq_one_letter_code
_entity_poly.pdbx_strand_id
1 'polypeptide(L)'
;MRKSIRILLVIVAFVLLTGCYKGSTVKSTISNNTSITTPKACNSKLTSRAANIGDYYPFEKGIKYMYTGAGNEYNTYSVYVDYLIGNREQIIVNNGGTEAIKVLENKDGELRLISSKNEIYYRENFTYQINNNPEILLKQPLIKGTSWALKDGSKRTITNVKVAIKTPLASYECLEVTTVRKENTTKDYYAANIGLVKTMYANNGKVTSSLSKIEKKVPLVQTVKFYYPNGENSMNYVTDKKLSFNTNDITKKIFENYLREVPNNNVGKLISDNTKIKSLYLNKDNMVYLDFSKEFTQEMNAYSAYENQILQCITNTFADYYMVKKVYITVEGKPYSSGHISMKKGEAFIVDYKNTILLTQ
;
A
#
# COMPACT_ATOMS: atom_id res chain seq x y z
N MET A 1 2.37 -48.21 -10.67
CA MET A 1 3.43 -47.45 -11.38
C MET A 1 3.44 -46.00 -10.87
N ARG A 2 4.39 -45.68 -9.98
CA ARG A 2 4.62 -44.32 -9.46
C ARG A 2 5.48 -43.57 -10.47
N LYS A 3 5.01 -42.43 -11.00
CA LYS A 3 5.83 -41.50 -11.78
C LYS A 3 6.28 -40.35 -10.87
N SER A 4 7.55 -40.37 -10.53
CA SER A 4 8.25 -39.35 -9.74
C SER A 4 8.61 -38.18 -10.66
N ILE A 5 8.02 -37.00 -10.44
CA ILE A 5 8.44 -35.77 -11.12
C ILE A 5 9.60 -35.19 -10.31
N ARG A 6 10.80 -35.17 -10.89
CA ARG A 6 11.99 -34.50 -10.34
C ARG A 6 11.96 -33.05 -10.78
N ILE A 7 11.80 -32.12 -9.84
CA ILE A 7 11.98 -30.69 -10.07
C ILE A 7 13.45 -30.36 -9.83
N LEU A 8 14.12 -29.90 -10.88
CA LEU A 8 15.52 -29.48 -10.89
C LEU A 8 15.61 -28.06 -10.30
N LEU A 9 16.17 -27.94 -9.11
CA LEU A 9 16.49 -26.67 -8.44
C LEU A 9 17.81 -26.15 -9.03
N VAL A 10 17.74 -25.10 -9.85
CA VAL A 10 18.91 -24.37 -10.34
C VAL A 10 19.37 -23.42 -9.24
N ILE A 11 20.46 -23.78 -8.56
CA ILE A 11 21.16 -22.94 -7.60
C ILE A 11 22.15 -22.07 -8.38
N VAL A 12 21.85 -20.77 -8.51
CA VAL A 12 22.79 -19.79 -9.06
C VAL A 12 23.76 -19.40 -7.95
N ALA A 13 24.98 -19.93 -8.01
CA ALA A 13 26.07 -19.56 -7.11
C ALA A 13 26.67 -18.22 -7.57
N PHE A 14 26.44 -17.16 -6.80
CA PHE A 14 27.11 -15.88 -6.97
C PHE A 14 28.54 -15.98 -6.42
N VAL A 15 29.52 -15.97 -7.32
CA VAL A 15 30.95 -15.85 -6.99
C VAL A 15 31.21 -14.40 -6.57
N LEU A 16 31.48 -14.18 -5.29
CA LEU A 16 31.95 -12.90 -4.76
C LEU A 16 33.45 -12.77 -5.06
N LEU A 17 33.80 -11.93 -6.03
CA LEU A 17 35.16 -11.45 -6.22
C LEU A 17 35.39 -10.23 -5.30
N THR A 18 36.27 -10.41 -4.32
CA THR A 18 36.74 -9.36 -3.42
C THR A 18 37.86 -8.56 -4.08
N GLY A 19 37.55 -7.35 -4.54
CA GLY A 19 38.54 -6.35 -4.94
C GLY A 19 38.84 -5.41 -3.77
N CYS A 20 40.06 -5.47 -3.23
CA CYS A 20 40.57 -4.47 -2.30
C CYS A 20 40.89 -3.17 -3.08
N TYR A 21 40.27 -2.05 -2.71
CA TYR A 21 40.72 -0.72 -3.10
C TYR A 21 40.93 0.15 -1.86
N LYS A 22 42.12 0.75 -1.78
CA LYS A 22 42.64 1.52 -0.65
C LYS A 22 42.30 3.01 -0.87
N GLY A 23 42.04 3.70 0.24
CA GLY A 23 41.20 4.90 0.26
C GLY A 23 41.83 6.21 -0.20
N SER A 24 40.98 7.23 -0.26
CA SER A 24 41.34 8.62 -0.06
C SER A 24 40.16 9.34 0.60
N THR A 25 40.44 9.90 1.78
CA THR A 25 39.52 10.64 2.64
C THR A 25 39.23 12.02 2.08
N VAL A 26 37.95 12.35 1.90
CA VAL A 26 37.48 13.74 1.79
C VAL A 26 36.45 13.96 2.89
N LYS A 27 36.79 14.84 3.83
CA LYS A 27 35.84 15.39 4.82
C LYS A 27 34.87 16.30 4.08
N SER A 28 33.59 15.98 4.11
CA SER A 28 32.53 16.93 3.76
C SER A 28 31.61 17.12 4.96
N THR A 29 31.63 18.34 5.47
CA THR A 29 30.81 18.84 6.56
C THR A 29 29.41 19.12 6.02
N ILE A 30 28.42 18.30 6.39
CA ILE A 30 27.01 18.63 6.16
C ILE A 30 26.26 18.58 7.49
N SER A 31 25.69 19.73 7.82
CA SER A 31 24.79 20.02 8.92
C SER A 31 23.56 19.11 8.87
N ASN A 32 23.39 18.27 9.90
CA ASN A 32 22.17 17.52 10.15
C ASN A 32 21.27 18.30 11.11
N ASN A 33 20.32 19.06 10.57
CA ASN A 33 19.11 19.45 11.31
C ASN A 33 18.01 18.45 10.98
N THR A 34 18.00 17.31 11.67
CA THR A 34 16.86 16.39 11.70
C THR A 34 16.45 16.21 13.15
N SER A 35 15.31 16.81 13.50
CA SER A 35 14.73 16.75 14.85
C SER A 35 14.28 15.32 15.16
N ILE A 36 15.17 14.55 15.78
CA ILE A 36 14.85 13.29 16.44
C ILE A 36 14.06 13.65 17.70
N THR A 37 12.74 13.63 17.62
CA THR A 37 11.90 13.80 18.81
C THR A 37 11.77 12.43 19.47
N THR A 38 12.57 12.18 20.51
CA THR A 38 12.34 11.10 21.47
C THR A 38 10.95 11.25 22.08
N PRO A 39 10.09 10.21 22.11
CA PRO A 39 8.85 10.28 22.86
C PRO A 39 9.18 10.38 24.35
N LYS A 40 8.66 11.43 24.99
CA LYS A 40 8.65 11.60 26.43
C LYS A 40 8.00 10.37 27.07
N ALA A 41 8.66 9.81 28.10
CA ALA A 41 8.13 8.72 28.90
C ALA A 41 6.69 9.03 29.34
N CYS A 42 5.75 8.15 28.96
CA CYS A 42 4.35 8.32 29.33
C CYS A 42 4.17 7.89 30.79
N ASN A 43 4.14 8.87 31.71
CA ASN A 43 3.49 8.67 33.00
C ASN A 43 1.98 8.61 32.75
N SER A 44 1.42 7.42 32.60
CA SER A 44 -0.02 7.22 32.47
C SER A 44 -0.71 7.32 33.84
N LYS A 45 -1.14 8.52 34.23
CA LYS A 45 -2.31 8.66 35.11
C LYS A 45 -3.57 8.41 34.26
N LEU A 46 -3.85 7.14 33.98
CA LEU A 46 -5.17 6.69 33.53
C LEU A 46 -5.92 6.20 34.78
N THR A 47 -6.59 7.13 35.47
CA THR A 47 -7.49 6.79 36.59
C THR A 47 -8.81 7.54 36.48
N SER A 48 -9.83 6.83 35.97
CA SER A 48 -11.21 6.73 36.52
C SER A 48 -12.26 6.34 35.46
N ARG A 49 -11.95 6.46 34.15
CA ARG A 49 -12.83 5.98 33.07
C ARG A 49 -12.36 4.63 32.53
N ALA A 50 -13.32 3.74 32.23
CA ALA A 50 -13.03 2.49 31.54
C ALA A 50 -12.34 2.77 30.18
N ALA A 51 -11.20 2.13 29.95
CA ALA A 51 -10.41 2.33 28.75
C ALA A 51 -11.17 1.86 27.50
N ASN A 52 -11.14 2.67 26.45
CA ASN A 52 -11.77 2.40 25.18
C ASN A 52 -10.78 1.83 24.16
N ILE A 53 -11.29 1.35 23.02
CA ILE A 53 -10.45 0.83 21.92
C ILE A 53 -9.48 1.90 21.42
N GLY A 54 -9.96 3.14 21.24
CA GLY A 54 -9.14 4.25 20.74
C GLY A 54 -8.00 4.65 21.68
N ASP A 55 -8.10 4.33 22.98
CA ASP A 55 -7.03 4.61 23.95
C ASP A 55 -5.83 3.67 23.75
N TYR A 56 -6.05 2.50 23.14
CA TYR A 56 -4.99 1.52 22.84
C TYR A 56 -4.64 1.47 21.35
N TYR A 57 -5.57 1.75 20.45
CA TYR A 57 -5.35 1.72 19.02
C TYR A 57 -5.93 3.01 18.39
N PRO A 58 -5.23 4.15 18.51
CA PRO A 58 -5.68 5.40 17.92
C PRO A 58 -5.49 5.37 16.39
N PHE A 59 -6.46 5.88 15.65
CA PHE A 59 -6.33 6.09 14.21
C PHE A 59 -5.76 7.50 13.96
N GLU A 60 -4.59 7.57 13.32
CA GLU A 60 -3.87 8.83 13.06
C GLU A 60 -3.38 8.86 11.60
N LYS A 61 -3.55 10.01 10.93
CA LYS A 61 -3.12 10.19 9.53
C LYS A 61 -1.59 10.31 9.43
N GLY A 62 -1.05 9.88 8.28
CA GLY A 62 0.35 10.08 7.93
C GLY A 62 1.32 9.35 8.86
N ILE A 63 0.88 8.24 9.46
CA ILE A 63 1.74 7.40 10.30
C ILE A 63 2.24 6.19 9.52
N LYS A 64 3.52 5.91 9.69
CA LYS A 64 4.17 4.66 9.31
C LYS A 64 4.79 3.99 10.52
N TYR A 65 4.43 2.74 10.76
CA TYR A 65 5.03 1.87 11.77
C TYR A 65 6.02 0.93 11.08
N MET A 66 7.14 0.63 11.73
CA MET A 66 8.11 -0.37 11.27
C MET A 66 8.34 -1.41 12.36
N TYR A 67 8.24 -2.68 12.03
CA TYR A 67 8.43 -3.80 12.93
C TYR A 67 9.63 -4.62 12.50
N THR A 68 10.51 -4.96 13.44
CA THR A 68 11.63 -5.86 13.21
C THR A 68 11.22 -7.28 13.56
N GLY A 69 11.46 -8.19 12.62
CA GLY A 69 11.23 -9.62 12.77
C GLY A 69 12.40 -10.36 13.42
N ALA A 70 12.09 -11.45 14.13
CA ALA A 70 13.06 -12.45 14.55
C ALA A 70 12.51 -13.86 14.29
N GLY A 71 13.39 -14.81 13.98
CA GLY A 71 13.05 -16.23 13.74
C GLY A 71 12.56 -16.57 12.33
N ASN A 72 12.28 -15.59 11.48
CA ASN A 72 11.98 -15.73 10.04
C ASN A 72 12.21 -14.38 9.34
N GLU A 73 12.68 -14.40 8.10
CA GLU A 73 12.97 -13.23 7.25
C GLU A 73 11.72 -12.39 6.91
N TYR A 74 10.54 -13.00 6.84
CA TYR A 74 9.27 -12.32 6.52
C TYR A 74 8.55 -11.68 7.71
N ASN A 75 9.16 -11.68 8.91
CA ASN A 75 8.54 -11.10 10.12
C ASN A 75 8.84 -9.61 10.29
N THR A 76 9.75 -9.07 9.48
CA THR A 76 9.98 -7.63 9.38
C THR A 76 8.96 -7.05 8.43
N TYR A 77 8.21 -6.06 8.87
CA TYR A 77 7.20 -5.42 8.03
C TYR A 77 7.00 -3.96 8.42
N SER A 78 6.42 -3.20 7.50
CA SER A 78 5.93 -1.86 7.76
C SER A 78 4.42 -1.80 7.61
N VAL A 79 3.81 -0.87 8.34
CA VAL A 79 2.38 -0.56 8.26
C VAL A 79 2.26 0.92 7.95
N TYR A 80 1.53 1.26 6.90
CA TYR A 80 1.28 2.64 6.50
C TYR A 80 -0.22 2.96 6.51
N VAL A 81 -0.62 4.10 7.08
CA VAL A 81 -2.03 4.54 7.10
C VAL A 81 -2.40 5.25 5.79
N ASP A 82 -3.15 4.55 4.94
CA ASP A 82 -3.46 4.96 3.57
C ASP A 82 -4.75 5.80 3.45
N TYR A 83 -5.83 5.33 4.09
CA TYR A 83 -7.07 6.09 4.23
C TYR A 83 -7.54 6.07 5.68
N LEU A 84 -8.19 7.15 6.10
CA LEU A 84 -8.86 7.29 7.39
C LEU A 84 -10.16 8.08 7.18
N ILE A 85 -11.28 7.36 7.19
CA ILE A 85 -12.62 7.89 6.92
C ILE A 85 -13.54 7.53 8.08
N GLY A 86 -13.93 8.54 8.87
CA GLY A 86 -14.74 8.33 10.07
C GLY A 86 -14.05 7.41 11.07
N ASN A 87 -14.71 6.29 11.41
CA ASN A 87 -14.21 5.29 12.35
C ASN A 87 -13.50 4.11 11.65
N ARG A 88 -13.08 4.28 10.39
CA ARG A 88 -12.39 3.25 9.60
C ARG A 88 -11.05 3.74 9.09
N GLU A 89 -10.03 2.91 9.23
CA GLU A 89 -8.73 3.12 8.58
C GLU A 89 -8.41 2.00 7.61
N GLN A 90 -7.78 2.36 6.50
CA GLN A 90 -7.12 1.45 5.59
C GLN A 90 -5.62 1.55 5.81
N ILE A 91 -4.99 0.40 6.01
CA ILE A 91 -3.54 0.30 6.16
C ILE A 91 -2.95 -0.58 5.05
N ILE A 92 -1.74 -0.23 4.61
CA ILE A 92 -0.89 -1.07 3.77
C ILE A 92 0.11 -1.76 4.69
N VAL A 93 0.16 -3.09 4.63
CA VAL A 93 1.16 -3.91 5.32
C VAL A 93 2.13 -4.44 4.27
N ASN A 94 3.40 -4.08 4.37
CA ASN A 94 4.45 -4.52 3.44
C ASN A 94 5.55 -5.26 4.23
N ASN A 95 5.82 -6.52 3.89
CA ASN A 95 6.81 -7.37 4.56
C ASN A 95 8.12 -7.56 3.75
N GLY A 96 8.37 -6.72 2.75
CA GLY A 96 9.50 -6.81 1.83
C GLY A 96 9.31 -7.78 0.66
N GLY A 97 8.39 -8.75 0.78
CA GLY A 97 8.06 -9.68 -0.31
C GLY A 97 6.72 -9.37 -0.98
N THR A 98 5.71 -8.98 -0.21
CA THR A 98 4.36 -8.65 -0.71
C THR A 98 3.72 -7.52 0.10
N GLU A 99 2.65 -6.95 -0.46
CA GLU A 99 1.79 -5.96 0.17
C GLU A 99 0.39 -6.52 0.40
N ALA A 100 -0.20 -6.16 1.53
CA ALA A 100 -1.59 -6.43 1.83
C ALA A 100 -2.30 -5.16 2.29
N ILE A 101 -3.49 -4.93 1.75
CA ILE A 101 -4.39 -3.89 2.23
C ILE A 101 -5.29 -4.49 3.31
N LYS A 102 -5.37 -3.81 4.45
CA LYS A 102 -6.31 -4.14 5.52
C LYS A 102 -7.19 -2.95 5.83
N VAL A 103 -8.46 -3.20 6.12
CA VAL A 103 -9.41 -2.19 6.60
C VAL A 103 -9.80 -2.52 8.02
N LEU A 104 -9.51 -1.61 8.94
CA LEU A 104 -9.87 -1.69 10.35
C LEU A 104 -11.03 -0.75 10.66
N GLU A 105 -11.93 -1.16 11.55
CA GLU A 105 -13.04 -0.35 12.08
C GLU A 105 -13.01 -0.35 13.59
N ASN A 106 -13.17 0.83 14.19
CA ASN A 106 -13.44 0.99 15.61
C ASN A 106 -14.93 1.25 15.79
N LYS A 107 -15.67 0.26 16.29
CA LYS A 107 -17.13 0.37 16.44
C LYS A 107 -17.65 -0.54 17.54
N ASP A 108 -18.65 -0.07 18.28
CA ASP A 108 -19.34 -0.82 19.35
C ASP A 108 -18.39 -1.41 20.41
N GLY A 109 -17.30 -0.70 20.74
CA GLY A 109 -16.30 -1.17 21.70
C GLY A 109 -15.39 -2.29 21.16
N GLU A 110 -15.33 -2.47 19.84
CA GLU A 110 -14.49 -3.47 19.18
C GLU A 110 -13.55 -2.83 18.14
N LEU A 111 -12.31 -3.31 18.10
CA LEU A 111 -11.43 -3.12 16.94
C LEU A 111 -11.64 -4.30 16.00
N ARG A 112 -12.13 -4.03 14.80
CA ARG A 112 -12.56 -5.03 13.81
C ARG A 112 -11.68 -4.97 12.58
N LEU A 113 -11.17 -6.11 12.11
CA LEU A 113 -10.64 -6.28 10.77
C LEU A 113 -11.80 -6.64 9.83
N ILE A 114 -12.19 -5.66 9.02
CA ILE A 114 -13.35 -5.74 8.13
C ILE A 114 -12.98 -6.37 6.78
N SER A 115 -11.75 -6.13 6.31
CA SER A 115 -11.27 -6.62 5.02
C SER A 115 -9.75 -6.80 5.06
N SER A 116 -9.27 -7.84 4.37
CA SER A 116 -7.85 -8.08 4.13
C SER A 116 -7.70 -8.61 2.71
N LYS A 117 -6.96 -7.88 1.88
CA LYS A 117 -6.65 -8.26 0.50
C LYS A 117 -5.15 -8.31 0.33
N ASN A 118 -4.65 -9.48 -0.07
CA ASN A 118 -3.22 -9.68 -0.33
C ASN A 118 -2.91 -9.32 -1.78
N GLU A 119 -1.63 -9.04 -2.06
CA GLU A 119 -1.11 -8.77 -3.40
C GLU A 119 -1.81 -7.60 -4.11
N ILE A 120 -2.17 -6.57 -3.33
CA ILE A 120 -2.72 -5.32 -3.85
C ILE A 120 -1.60 -4.29 -3.86
N TYR A 121 -1.14 -3.96 -5.07
CA TYR A 121 -0.04 -3.01 -5.30
C TYR A 121 -0.52 -1.66 -5.89
N TYR A 122 -1.81 -1.57 -6.21
CA TYR A 122 -2.46 -0.33 -6.64
C TYR A 122 -3.20 0.32 -5.48
N ARG A 123 -3.41 1.63 -5.58
CA ARG A 123 -4.05 2.42 -4.52
C ARG A 123 -5.51 2.76 -4.83
N GLU A 124 -6.42 2.12 -4.09
CA GLU A 124 -7.84 2.44 -4.04
C GLU A 124 -8.35 2.57 -2.61
N ASN A 125 -9.42 3.32 -2.42
CA ASN A 125 -10.10 3.40 -1.14
C ASN A 125 -11.01 2.18 -0.96
N PHE A 126 -10.79 1.33 0.03
CA PHE A 126 -11.63 0.19 0.37
C PHE A 126 -12.40 0.37 1.68
N THR A 127 -12.36 1.55 2.31
CA THR A 127 -13.00 1.80 3.61
C THR A 127 -14.53 1.68 3.57
N TYR A 128 -15.14 1.73 2.38
CA TYR A 128 -16.59 1.58 2.19
C TYR A 128 -17.07 0.12 2.20
N GLN A 129 -16.18 -0.87 2.26
CA GLN A 129 -16.59 -2.27 2.23
C GLN A 129 -17.44 -2.63 3.44
N ILE A 130 -18.49 -3.42 3.21
CA ILE A 130 -19.37 -3.94 4.26
C ILE A 130 -18.93 -5.37 4.56
N ASN A 131 -18.70 -5.68 5.84
CA ASN A 131 -18.51 -7.04 6.31
C ASN A 131 -19.40 -7.25 7.54
N ASN A 132 -20.37 -8.14 7.41
CA ASN A 132 -21.30 -8.47 8.48
C ASN A 132 -20.71 -9.49 9.48
N ASN A 133 -19.52 -10.03 9.21
CA ASN A 133 -18.83 -10.98 10.06
C ASN A 133 -17.31 -10.67 10.10
N PRO A 134 -16.92 -9.50 10.65
CA PRO A 134 -15.52 -9.10 10.73
C PRO A 134 -14.75 -9.91 11.77
N GLU A 135 -13.41 -9.96 11.64
CA GLU A 135 -12.57 -10.51 12.70
C GLU A 135 -12.38 -9.45 13.80
N ILE A 136 -12.66 -9.81 15.05
CA ILE A 136 -12.46 -8.90 16.20
C ILE A 136 -11.03 -9.05 16.72
N LEU A 137 -10.24 -7.97 16.65
CA LEU A 137 -8.86 -7.88 17.10
C LEU A 137 -8.74 -7.51 18.59
N LEU A 138 -9.58 -6.58 19.05
CA LEU A 138 -9.71 -6.15 20.44
C LEU A 138 -11.19 -5.96 20.78
N LYS A 139 -11.59 -6.29 22.02
CA LYS A 139 -12.97 -6.19 22.48
C LYS A 139 -13.05 -5.68 23.91
N GLN A 140 -13.92 -4.71 24.15
CA GLN A 140 -14.27 -4.24 25.50
C GLN A 140 -15.10 -5.28 26.28
N PRO A 141 -15.04 -5.30 27.63
CA PRO A 141 -14.17 -4.46 28.46
C PRO A 141 -12.70 -4.87 28.37
N LEU A 142 -11.78 -3.89 28.40
CA LEU A 142 -10.33 -4.13 28.31
C LEU A 142 -9.73 -4.59 29.65
N ILE A 143 -10.27 -5.68 30.19
CA ILE A 143 -9.89 -6.30 31.46
C ILE A 143 -9.41 -7.74 31.21
N LYS A 144 -8.60 -8.27 32.13
CA LYS A 144 -8.13 -9.65 32.06
C LYS A 144 -9.34 -10.61 32.12
N GLY A 145 -9.37 -11.59 31.21
CA GLY A 145 -10.40 -12.61 31.12
C GLY A 145 -11.47 -12.34 30.03
N THR A 146 -11.56 -11.11 29.50
CA THR A 146 -12.45 -10.82 28.37
C THR A 146 -12.07 -11.68 27.17
N SER A 147 -13.03 -12.42 26.62
CA SER A 147 -12.80 -13.40 25.57
C SER A 147 -13.93 -13.46 24.55
N TRP A 148 -13.59 -13.82 23.31
CA TRP A 148 -14.52 -14.00 22.22
C TRP A 148 -14.05 -15.13 21.28
N ALA A 149 -15.00 -15.70 20.55
CA ALA A 149 -14.72 -16.67 19.50
C ALA A 149 -14.40 -15.95 18.18
N LEU A 150 -13.46 -16.51 17.42
CA LEU A 150 -13.20 -16.12 16.04
C LEU A 150 -13.99 -17.03 15.08
N LYS A 151 -14.07 -16.61 13.82
CA LYS A 151 -14.80 -17.35 12.77
C LYS A 151 -14.30 -18.77 12.56
N ASP A 152 -13.01 -19.01 12.75
CA ASP A 152 -12.38 -20.34 12.66
C ASP A 152 -12.64 -21.22 13.90
N GLY A 153 -13.47 -20.75 14.84
CA GLY A 153 -13.76 -21.41 16.11
C GLY A 153 -12.68 -21.25 17.16
N SER A 154 -11.57 -20.56 16.85
CA SER A 154 -10.52 -20.31 17.84
C SER A 154 -10.96 -19.28 18.88
N LYS A 155 -10.29 -19.31 20.04
CA LYS A 155 -10.61 -18.43 21.18
C LYS A 155 -9.54 -17.35 21.29
N ARG A 156 -9.98 -16.10 21.33
CA ARG A 156 -9.14 -14.93 21.62
C ARG A 156 -9.50 -14.37 22.99
N THR A 157 -8.49 -14.00 23.79
CA THR A 157 -8.66 -13.59 25.19
C THR A 157 -7.67 -12.48 25.55
N ILE A 158 -8.12 -11.46 26.29
CA ILE A 158 -7.22 -10.55 27.00
C ILE A 158 -6.66 -11.30 28.22
N THR A 159 -5.44 -11.80 28.11
CA THR A 159 -4.81 -12.63 29.14
C THR A 159 -4.12 -11.81 30.23
N ASN A 160 -3.77 -10.55 29.94
CA ASN A 160 -3.19 -9.63 30.91
C ASN A 160 -3.38 -8.17 30.46
N VAL A 161 -3.31 -7.21 31.39
CA VAL A 161 -3.59 -5.79 31.14
C VAL A 161 -2.49 -4.81 31.55
N LYS A 162 -1.36 -5.32 32.08
CA LYS A 162 -0.19 -4.53 32.49
C LYS A 162 1.13 -5.27 32.27
N VAL A 163 1.32 -5.85 31.09
CA VAL A 163 2.55 -6.62 30.80
C VAL A 163 3.64 -5.67 30.33
N ALA A 164 4.80 -5.70 30.99
CA ALA A 164 5.98 -4.99 30.52
C ALA A 164 6.57 -5.69 29.27
N ILE A 165 6.56 -5.00 28.13
CA ILE A 165 7.08 -5.48 26.85
C ILE A 165 8.18 -4.55 26.35
N LYS A 166 9.38 -5.10 26.15
CA LYS A 166 10.49 -4.41 25.50
C LYS A 166 10.44 -4.62 23.99
N THR A 167 10.59 -3.53 23.24
CA THR A 167 10.76 -3.48 21.78
C THR A 167 12.05 -2.74 21.43
N PRO A 168 12.52 -2.79 20.17
CA PRO A 168 13.65 -1.96 19.75
C PRO A 168 13.41 -0.45 19.91
N LEU A 169 12.15 0.02 19.79
CA LEU A 169 11.84 1.45 19.95
C LEU A 169 11.80 1.89 21.42
N ALA A 170 11.08 1.17 22.26
CA ALA A 170 10.90 1.47 23.68
C ALA A 170 10.36 0.28 24.48
N SER A 171 10.22 0.46 25.79
CA SER A 171 9.46 -0.45 26.67
C SER A 171 8.07 0.10 26.93
N TYR A 172 7.07 -0.78 26.96
CA TYR A 172 5.66 -0.44 27.13
C TYR A 172 5.00 -1.30 28.20
N GLU A 173 3.99 -0.74 28.88
CA GLU A 173 2.98 -1.51 29.61
C GLU A 173 1.84 -1.83 28.63
N CYS A 174 1.52 -3.11 28.45
CA CYS A 174 0.65 -3.57 27.38
C CYS A 174 -0.54 -4.42 27.86
N LEU A 175 -1.63 -4.37 27.09
CA LEU A 175 -2.59 -5.47 27.01
C LEU A 175 -1.91 -6.66 26.31
N GLU A 176 -2.01 -7.84 26.90
CA GLU A 176 -1.66 -9.10 26.23
C GLU A 176 -2.95 -9.76 25.74
N VAL A 177 -3.03 -10.02 24.44
CA VAL A 177 -4.15 -10.68 23.79
C VAL A 177 -3.66 -11.99 23.20
N THR A 178 -4.17 -13.10 23.71
CA THR A 178 -3.77 -14.44 23.29
C THR A 178 -4.85 -15.06 22.42
N THR A 179 -4.47 -15.56 21.25
CA THR A 179 -5.30 -16.38 20.37
C THR A 179 -4.80 -17.81 20.38
N VAL A 180 -5.63 -18.75 20.82
CA VAL A 180 -5.29 -20.19 20.84
C VAL A 180 -6.00 -20.88 19.68
N ARG A 181 -5.23 -21.41 18.74
CA ARG A 181 -5.69 -22.26 17.63
C ARG A 181 -5.25 -23.70 17.86
N LYS A 182 -5.78 -24.61 17.04
CA LYS A 182 -5.47 -26.06 17.14
C LYS A 182 -3.97 -26.35 17.13
N GLU A 183 -3.20 -25.62 16.31
CA GLU A 183 -1.78 -25.91 16.05
C GLU A 183 -0.83 -24.79 16.49
N ASN A 184 -1.34 -23.62 16.86
CA ASN A 184 -0.49 -22.49 17.21
C ASN A 184 -1.15 -21.56 18.23
N THR A 185 -0.31 -20.85 18.98
CA THR A 185 -0.74 -19.75 19.85
C THR A 185 -0.12 -18.46 19.34
N THR A 186 -0.92 -17.41 19.19
CA THR A 186 -0.44 -16.06 18.91
C THR A 186 -0.66 -15.17 20.12
N LYS A 187 0.34 -14.37 20.49
CA LYS A 187 0.21 -13.31 21.49
C LYS A 187 0.48 -11.96 20.84
N ASP A 188 -0.51 -11.09 20.90
CA ASP A 188 -0.44 -9.70 20.45
C ASP A 188 -0.40 -8.77 21.66
N TYR A 189 0.50 -7.80 21.62
CA TYR A 189 0.72 -6.84 22.70
C TYR A 189 0.37 -5.44 22.23
N TYR A 190 -0.58 -4.79 22.90
CA TYR A 190 -1.06 -3.45 22.56
C TYR A 190 -0.70 -2.45 23.64
N ALA A 191 -0.05 -1.35 23.27
CA ALA A 191 0.32 -0.26 24.17
C ALA A 191 -0.62 0.94 24.01
N ALA A 192 -0.91 1.61 25.13
CA ALA A 192 -1.76 2.80 25.13
C ALA A 192 -1.20 3.89 24.19
N ASN A 193 -2.09 4.52 23.43
CA ASN A 193 -1.82 5.57 22.44
C ASN A 193 -0.87 5.17 21.29
N ILE A 194 -0.59 3.88 21.09
CA ILE A 194 0.34 3.40 20.05
C ILE A 194 -0.28 2.33 19.16
N GLY A 195 -1.04 1.38 19.71
CA GLY A 195 -1.53 0.22 18.97
C GLY A 195 -0.69 -1.02 19.24
N LEU A 196 -0.60 -1.88 18.24
CA LEU A 196 0.18 -3.11 18.30
C LEU A 196 1.68 -2.78 18.42
N VAL A 197 2.36 -3.28 19.45
CA VAL A 197 3.80 -3.07 19.63
C VAL A 197 4.61 -4.34 19.45
N LYS A 198 3.96 -5.51 19.59
CA LYS A 198 4.62 -6.81 19.40
C LYS A 198 3.61 -7.91 19.08
N THR A 199 3.99 -8.79 18.18
CA THR A 199 3.33 -10.09 17.97
C THR A 199 4.33 -11.21 18.21
N MET A 200 3.89 -12.27 18.88
CA MET A 200 4.65 -13.49 19.08
C MET A 200 3.83 -14.70 18.62
N TYR A 201 4.42 -15.49 17.72
CA TYR A 201 3.88 -16.76 17.26
C TYR A 201 4.61 -17.89 17.98
N ALA A 202 3.88 -18.69 18.73
CA ALA A 202 4.39 -19.89 19.39
C ALA A 202 3.98 -21.10 18.55
N ASN A 203 4.91 -21.60 17.73
CA ASN A 203 4.86 -22.94 17.16
C ASN A 203 6.28 -23.44 16.84
N ASN A 204 6.82 -24.37 17.62
CA ASN A 204 8.14 -25.01 17.45
C ASN A 204 9.36 -24.08 17.23
N GLY A 205 9.20 -22.78 17.51
CA GLY A 205 10.18 -21.70 17.38
C GLY A 205 9.52 -20.36 17.69
N LYS A 206 10.25 -19.41 18.29
CA LYS A 206 9.70 -18.11 18.75
C LYS A 206 9.83 -17.06 17.66
N VAL A 207 8.92 -17.11 16.70
CA VAL A 207 8.77 -16.11 15.62
C VAL A 207 8.13 -14.85 16.22
N THR A 208 8.77 -13.69 16.06
CA THR A 208 8.26 -12.43 16.62
C THR A 208 8.40 -11.26 15.67
N SER A 209 7.52 -10.27 15.80
CA SER A 209 7.63 -8.95 15.18
C SER A 209 7.50 -7.90 16.28
N SER A 210 8.46 -6.98 16.41
CA SER A 210 8.48 -5.97 17.47
C SER A 210 8.65 -4.56 16.90
N LEU A 211 7.88 -3.60 17.40
CA LEU A 211 7.90 -2.21 16.92
C LEU A 211 9.28 -1.58 17.09
N SER A 212 9.81 -1.04 16.01
CA SER A 212 11.18 -0.53 15.93
C SER A 212 11.24 0.96 15.60
N LYS A 213 10.24 1.48 14.88
CA LYS A 213 10.17 2.89 14.50
C LYS A 213 8.72 3.31 14.27
N ILE A 214 8.43 4.56 14.60
CA ILE A 214 7.21 5.26 14.19
C ILE A 214 7.66 6.53 13.46
N GLU A 215 7.18 6.73 12.24
CA GLU A 215 7.36 7.96 11.48
C GLU A 215 6.01 8.65 11.34
N LYS A 216 5.99 9.97 11.56
CA LYS A 216 4.78 10.79 11.48
C LYS A 216 4.87 11.78 10.32
N LYS A 217 3.71 12.14 9.77
CA LYS A 217 3.57 13.07 8.63
C LYS A 217 4.37 12.60 7.39
N VAL A 218 4.48 11.29 7.20
CA VAL A 218 5.16 10.72 6.03
C VAL A 218 4.12 10.35 4.98
N PRO A 219 4.32 10.68 3.69
CA PRO A 219 3.49 10.20 2.61
C PRO A 219 3.89 8.77 2.19
N LEU A 220 2.96 8.06 1.55
CA LEU A 220 3.22 6.83 0.82
C LEU A 220 3.85 7.21 -0.50
N VAL A 221 5.00 6.63 -0.82
CA VAL A 221 5.64 6.83 -2.11
C VAL A 221 5.56 5.54 -2.91
N GLN A 222 4.93 5.60 -4.09
CA GLN A 222 4.86 4.49 -5.04
C GLN A 222 5.65 4.85 -6.30
N THR A 223 6.43 3.90 -6.81
CA THR A 223 7.09 4.05 -8.11
C THR A 223 6.15 3.53 -9.18
N VAL A 224 5.81 4.39 -10.14
CA VAL A 224 4.83 4.10 -11.20
C VAL A 224 5.48 4.37 -12.56
N LYS A 225 5.27 3.46 -13.50
CA LYS A 225 5.72 3.63 -14.89
C LYS A 225 4.75 4.53 -15.64
N PHE A 226 5.28 5.59 -16.23
CA PHE A 226 4.55 6.43 -17.18
C PHE A 226 5.09 6.22 -18.58
N TYR A 227 4.17 6.08 -19.52
CA TYR A 227 4.48 5.93 -20.94
C TYR A 227 4.14 7.23 -21.67
N TYR A 228 4.99 7.65 -22.60
CA TYR A 228 4.87 8.91 -23.33
C TYR A 228 5.07 8.69 -24.83
N PRO A 229 4.30 9.36 -25.71
CA PRO A 229 4.51 9.25 -27.14
C PRO A 229 5.80 9.97 -27.55
N ASN A 230 6.59 9.33 -28.41
CA ASN A 230 7.73 9.95 -29.08
C ASN A 230 7.20 10.62 -30.35
N GLY A 231 6.98 11.95 -30.33
CA GLY A 231 6.26 12.67 -31.38
C GLY A 231 6.87 12.64 -32.80
N GLU A 232 8.01 11.97 -32.99
CA GLU A 232 8.72 11.85 -34.26
C GLU A 232 8.57 10.48 -34.94
N ASN A 233 8.27 9.42 -34.18
CA ASN A 233 8.18 8.06 -34.71
C ASN A 233 7.14 7.21 -33.97
N SER A 234 7.00 5.94 -34.33
CA SER A 234 6.07 5.01 -33.70
C SER A 234 6.54 4.43 -32.35
N MET A 235 7.59 5.00 -31.74
CA MET A 235 8.09 4.56 -30.43
C MET A 235 7.37 5.27 -29.29
N ASN A 236 7.36 4.63 -28.12
CA ASN A 236 6.90 5.21 -26.87
C ASN A 236 8.07 5.22 -25.88
N TYR A 237 8.19 6.28 -25.10
CA TYR A 237 9.13 6.35 -23.99
C TYR A 237 8.48 5.82 -22.72
N VAL A 238 9.24 5.12 -21.89
CA VAL A 238 8.82 4.74 -20.52
C VAL A 238 9.78 5.33 -19.50
N THR A 239 9.24 5.85 -18.40
CA THR A 239 10.03 6.30 -17.25
C THR A 239 9.33 6.01 -15.94
N ASP A 240 10.11 5.74 -14.90
CA ASP A 240 9.60 5.62 -13.54
C ASP A 240 9.38 7.02 -12.94
N LYS A 241 8.22 7.22 -12.32
CA LYS A 241 7.89 8.40 -11.51
C LYS A 241 7.54 7.98 -10.09
N LYS A 242 8.03 8.73 -9.10
CA LYS A 242 7.70 8.54 -7.68
C LYS A 242 6.48 9.36 -7.31
N LEU A 243 5.32 8.72 -7.26
CA LEU A 243 4.07 9.34 -6.82
C LEU A 243 4.00 9.35 -5.30
N SER A 244 3.68 10.51 -4.73
CA SER A 244 3.55 10.71 -3.28
C SER A 244 2.07 10.88 -2.91
N PHE A 245 1.59 10.11 -1.93
CA PHE A 245 0.22 10.12 -1.44
C PHE A 245 0.17 10.35 0.08
N ASN A 246 -0.43 11.45 0.50
CA ASN A 246 -0.84 11.63 1.88
C ASN A 246 -2.09 10.78 2.19
N THR A 247 -2.33 10.51 3.46
CA THR A 247 -3.56 9.82 3.88
C THR A 247 -4.79 10.55 3.37
N ASN A 248 -5.71 9.82 2.74
CA ASN A 248 -6.93 10.31 2.06
C ASN A 248 -6.73 11.03 0.72
N ASP A 249 -5.52 11.10 0.17
CA ASP A 249 -5.36 11.65 -1.18
C ASP A 249 -6.20 10.84 -2.18
N ILE A 250 -6.69 11.52 -3.23
CA ILE A 250 -7.53 10.89 -4.25
C ILE A 250 -6.63 10.46 -5.40
N THR A 251 -6.48 9.14 -5.60
CA THR A 251 -5.56 8.54 -6.59
C THR A 251 -5.67 9.21 -7.97
N LYS A 252 -6.90 9.36 -8.49
CA LYS A 252 -7.13 9.97 -9.81
C LYS A 252 -6.62 11.41 -9.92
N LYS A 253 -6.67 12.20 -8.84
CA LYS A 253 -6.17 13.59 -8.84
C LYS A 253 -4.65 13.63 -8.91
N ILE A 254 -3.97 12.70 -8.24
CA ILE A 254 -2.52 12.58 -8.31
C ILE A 254 -2.13 12.18 -9.74
N PHE A 255 -2.74 11.15 -10.31
CA PHE A 255 -2.50 10.77 -11.71
C PHE A 255 -2.80 11.89 -12.70
N GLU A 256 -3.92 12.61 -12.54
CA GLU A 256 -4.26 13.77 -13.38
C GLU A 256 -3.11 14.80 -13.44
N ASN A 257 -2.47 15.10 -12.30
CA ASN A 257 -1.34 16.02 -12.28
C ASN A 257 -0.12 15.44 -13.00
N TYR A 258 0.24 14.18 -12.75
CA TYR A 258 1.41 13.54 -13.35
C TYR A 258 1.27 13.28 -14.87
N LEU A 259 0.05 13.12 -15.38
CA LEU A 259 -0.21 12.98 -16.82
C LEU A 259 -0.04 14.30 -17.60
N ARG A 260 -0.17 15.46 -16.93
CA ARG A 260 0.08 16.79 -17.54
C ARG A 260 1.57 17.08 -17.68
N GLU A 261 2.37 16.51 -16.81
CA GLU A 261 3.82 16.70 -16.81
C GLU A 261 4.47 15.99 -17.99
N VAL A 262 5.42 16.69 -18.60
CA VAL A 262 6.24 16.17 -19.70
C VAL A 262 7.68 16.06 -19.20
N PRO A 263 8.33 14.89 -19.29
CA PRO A 263 9.65 14.72 -18.69
C PRO A 263 10.77 15.53 -19.37
N ASN A 264 10.64 15.88 -20.65
CA ASN A 264 11.52 16.82 -21.35
C ASN A 264 10.81 17.40 -22.61
N ASN A 265 11.53 18.12 -23.47
CA ASN A 265 10.93 18.77 -24.65
C ASN A 265 10.68 17.81 -25.84
N ASN A 266 11.20 16.58 -25.80
CA ASN A 266 11.15 15.62 -26.90
C ASN A 266 10.05 14.55 -26.72
N VAL A 267 9.23 14.69 -25.68
CA VAL A 267 8.13 13.79 -25.35
C VAL A 267 6.81 14.54 -25.48
N GLY A 268 5.78 13.85 -25.94
CA GLY A 268 4.46 14.42 -26.06
C GLY A 268 3.69 14.50 -24.74
N LYS A 269 2.85 15.53 -24.60
CA LYS A 269 1.83 15.60 -23.55
C LYS A 269 0.81 14.48 -23.71
N LEU A 270 0.39 13.86 -22.60
CA LEU A 270 -0.65 12.83 -22.59
C LEU A 270 -2.06 13.41 -22.50
N ILE A 271 -2.22 14.49 -21.72
CA ILE A 271 -3.48 15.21 -21.57
C ILE A 271 -3.24 16.72 -21.56
N SER A 272 -4.27 17.51 -21.86
CA SER A 272 -4.21 18.97 -21.73
C SER A 272 -4.27 19.42 -20.27
N ASP A 273 -3.94 20.68 -20.04
CA ASP A 273 -4.00 21.28 -18.69
C ASP A 273 -5.45 21.34 -18.17
N ASN A 274 -6.45 21.42 -19.06
CA ASN A 274 -7.87 21.46 -18.67
C ASN A 274 -8.50 20.08 -18.50
N THR A 275 -7.93 19.04 -19.10
CA THR A 275 -8.44 17.65 -19.00
C THR A 275 -8.50 17.18 -17.56
N LYS A 276 -9.62 16.56 -17.17
CA LYS A 276 -9.87 15.99 -15.85
C LYS A 276 -10.05 14.48 -15.90
N ILE A 277 -9.59 13.78 -14.87
CA ILE A 277 -9.98 12.39 -14.62
C ILE A 277 -11.24 12.37 -13.74
N LYS A 278 -12.38 12.13 -14.37
CA LYS A 278 -13.69 12.07 -13.72
C LYS A 278 -13.88 10.80 -12.90
N SER A 279 -13.39 9.65 -13.37
CA SER A 279 -13.38 8.41 -12.59
C SER A 279 -12.16 7.54 -12.93
N LEU A 280 -11.69 6.79 -11.94
CA LEU A 280 -10.60 5.83 -12.06
C LEU A 280 -10.82 4.71 -11.04
N TYR A 281 -11.02 3.48 -11.51
CA TYR A 281 -11.15 2.31 -10.64
C TYR A 281 -10.92 1.00 -11.41
N LEU A 282 -10.51 -0.05 -10.71
CA LEU A 282 -10.49 -1.41 -11.20
C LEU A 282 -11.88 -2.06 -11.03
N ASN A 283 -12.48 -2.49 -12.13
CA ASN A 283 -13.79 -3.14 -12.10
C ASN A 283 -13.67 -4.66 -11.93
N LYS A 284 -14.79 -5.31 -11.59
CA LYS A 284 -14.86 -6.76 -11.34
C LYS A 284 -14.59 -7.63 -12.58
N ASP A 285 -14.68 -7.05 -13.76
CA ASP A 285 -14.33 -7.69 -15.04
C ASP A 285 -12.82 -7.64 -15.36
N ASN A 286 -12.01 -7.18 -14.39
CA ASN A 286 -10.57 -7.05 -14.49
C ASN A 286 -10.10 -6.04 -15.56
N MET A 287 -10.89 -4.98 -15.77
CA MET A 287 -10.53 -3.82 -16.58
C MET A 287 -10.43 -2.57 -15.72
N VAL A 288 -9.47 -1.70 -16.02
CA VAL A 288 -9.44 -0.36 -15.41
C VAL A 288 -10.43 0.52 -16.15
N TYR A 289 -11.35 1.13 -15.41
CA TYR A 289 -12.30 2.10 -15.93
C TYR A 289 -11.74 3.49 -15.71
N LEU A 290 -11.54 4.22 -16.80
CA LEU A 290 -10.93 5.53 -16.81
C LEU A 290 -11.83 6.50 -17.58
N ASP A 291 -12.51 7.39 -16.86
CA ASP A 291 -13.38 8.40 -17.45
C ASP A 291 -12.69 9.77 -17.43
N PHE A 292 -12.58 10.38 -18.60
CA PHE A 292 -12.06 11.73 -18.77
C PHE A 292 -13.20 12.75 -18.96
N SER A 293 -12.87 14.02 -18.75
CA SER A 293 -13.73 15.12 -19.18
C SER A 293 -13.66 15.34 -20.69
N LYS A 294 -14.65 16.05 -21.24
CA LYS A 294 -14.75 16.35 -22.69
C LYS A 294 -13.50 16.99 -23.30
N GLU A 295 -12.73 17.73 -22.51
CA GLU A 295 -11.49 18.39 -22.95
C GLU A 295 -10.46 17.38 -23.45
N PHE A 296 -10.52 16.13 -22.99
CA PHE A 296 -9.61 15.08 -23.46
C PHE A 296 -9.72 14.85 -24.98
N THR A 297 -10.92 14.93 -25.56
CA THR A 297 -11.07 14.81 -27.03
C THR A 297 -11.14 16.16 -27.74
N GLN A 298 -11.61 17.22 -27.07
CA GLN A 298 -11.74 18.55 -27.68
C GLN A 298 -10.40 19.29 -27.80
N GLU A 299 -9.48 19.07 -26.87
CA GLU A 299 -8.19 19.77 -26.81
C GLU A 299 -7.01 18.87 -27.22
N MET A 300 -7.26 17.59 -27.49
CA MET A 300 -6.28 16.70 -28.10
C MET A 300 -6.08 17.11 -29.56
N ASN A 301 -5.14 18.04 -29.77
CA ASN A 301 -4.74 18.47 -31.10
C ASN A 301 -3.75 17.45 -31.71
N ALA A 302 -4.25 16.27 -32.06
CA ALA A 302 -3.49 15.15 -32.57
C ALA A 302 -4.08 14.65 -33.90
N TYR A 303 -3.22 14.31 -34.85
CA TYR A 303 -3.62 13.50 -36.00
C TYR A 303 -3.80 12.04 -35.58
N SER A 304 -4.48 11.25 -36.42
CA SER A 304 -4.93 9.88 -36.09
C SER A 304 -3.86 8.95 -35.50
N ALA A 305 -2.64 8.93 -36.04
CA ALA A 305 -1.59 8.05 -35.51
C ALA A 305 -1.07 8.51 -34.14
N TYR A 306 -0.95 9.82 -33.93
CA TYR A 306 -0.51 10.37 -32.64
C TYR A 306 -1.58 10.23 -31.55
N GLU A 307 -2.86 10.35 -31.90
CA GLU A 307 -3.99 10.03 -31.01
C GLU A 307 -3.90 8.57 -30.52
N ASN A 308 -3.66 7.62 -31.44
CA ASN A 308 -3.49 6.21 -31.07
C ASN A 308 -2.31 6.02 -30.09
N GLN A 309 -1.19 6.72 -30.28
CA GLN A 309 -0.05 6.65 -29.36
C GLN A 309 -0.38 7.20 -27.97
N ILE A 310 -1.10 8.33 -27.88
CA ILE A 310 -1.55 8.89 -26.59
C ILE A 310 -2.43 7.87 -25.86
N LEU A 311 -3.43 7.30 -26.53
CA LEU A 311 -4.32 6.30 -25.96
C LEU A 311 -3.58 5.03 -25.52
N GLN A 312 -2.60 4.58 -26.31
CA GLN A 312 -1.76 3.44 -25.96
C GLN A 312 -0.88 3.73 -24.74
N CYS A 313 -0.28 4.91 -24.65
CA CYS A 313 0.54 5.33 -23.52
C CYS A 313 -0.27 5.44 -22.22
N ILE A 314 -1.47 6.02 -22.29
CA ILE A 314 -2.41 6.06 -21.17
C ILE A 314 -2.82 4.63 -20.77
N THR A 315 -3.16 3.79 -21.74
CA THR A 315 -3.53 2.40 -21.51
C THR A 315 -2.42 1.63 -20.81
N ASN A 316 -1.18 1.70 -21.29
CA ASN A 316 -0.03 1.02 -20.69
C ASN A 316 0.25 1.54 -19.27
N THR A 317 0.18 2.85 -19.05
CA THR A 317 0.40 3.46 -17.72
C THR A 317 -0.57 2.92 -16.67
N PHE A 318 -1.88 2.94 -16.97
CA PHE A 318 -2.88 2.48 -16.01
C PHE A 318 -2.96 0.96 -15.91
N ALA A 319 -2.77 0.25 -17.02
CA ALA A 319 -2.75 -1.21 -17.00
C ALA A 319 -1.56 -1.76 -16.20
N ASP A 320 -0.37 -1.16 -16.32
CA ASP A 320 0.79 -1.50 -15.49
C ASP A 320 0.51 -1.26 -14.02
N TYR A 321 0.01 -0.07 -13.68
CA TYR A 321 -0.23 0.32 -12.29
C TYR A 321 -1.25 -0.59 -11.60
N TYR A 322 -2.30 -1.01 -12.31
CA TYR A 322 -3.32 -1.93 -11.79
C TYR A 322 -3.02 -3.41 -12.06
N MET A 323 -1.91 -3.73 -12.74
CA MET A 323 -1.52 -5.09 -13.14
C MET A 323 -2.59 -5.83 -13.97
N VAL A 324 -3.23 -5.11 -14.90
CA VAL A 324 -4.23 -5.66 -15.82
C VAL A 324 -3.77 -5.57 -17.27
N LYS A 325 -4.58 -6.09 -18.20
CA LYS A 325 -4.29 -6.04 -19.66
C LYS A 325 -5.20 -5.11 -20.44
N LYS A 326 -6.24 -4.56 -19.81
CA LYS A 326 -7.34 -3.86 -20.48
C LYS A 326 -7.72 -2.60 -19.73
N VAL A 327 -7.89 -1.50 -20.47
CA VAL A 327 -8.37 -0.23 -19.95
C VAL A 327 -9.58 0.21 -20.76
N TYR A 328 -10.72 0.38 -20.09
CA TYR A 328 -11.94 0.91 -20.67
C TYR A 328 -11.94 2.43 -20.50
N ILE A 329 -11.66 3.14 -21.60
CA ILE A 329 -11.58 4.61 -21.61
C ILE A 329 -12.91 5.19 -22.06
N THR A 330 -13.42 6.14 -21.28
CA THR A 330 -14.64 6.90 -21.58
C THR A 330 -14.39 8.40 -21.51
N VAL A 331 -15.28 9.16 -22.16
CA VAL A 331 -15.33 10.62 -22.08
C VAL A 331 -16.75 11.02 -21.73
N GLU A 332 -16.92 11.76 -20.63
CA GLU A 332 -18.23 12.13 -20.10
C GLU A 332 -19.16 10.91 -19.90
N GLY A 333 -18.61 9.78 -19.45
CA GLY A 333 -19.33 8.53 -19.20
C GLY A 333 -19.74 7.76 -20.46
N LYS A 334 -19.36 8.22 -21.65
CA LYS A 334 -19.63 7.55 -22.94
C LYS A 334 -18.37 6.85 -23.46
N PRO A 335 -18.49 5.71 -24.16
CA PRO A 335 -17.34 5.07 -24.81
C PRO A 335 -16.49 6.07 -25.59
N TYR A 336 -15.18 5.93 -25.54
CA TYR A 336 -14.27 6.84 -26.22
C TYR A 336 -14.64 6.98 -27.71
N SER A 337 -14.78 8.22 -28.17
CA SER A 337 -15.03 8.51 -29.58
C SER A 337 -14.43 9.87 -29.94
N SER A 338 -13.73 9.92 -31.05
CA SER A 338 -13.11 11.10 -31.67
C SER A 338 -13.43 11.13 -33.17
N GLY A 339 -12.75 12.00 -33.92
CA GLY A 339 -12.81 12.01 -35.39
C GLY A 339 -12.12 10.83 -36.07
N HIS A 340 -11.25 10.08 -35.37
CA HIS A 340 -10.48 8.99 -35.95
C HIS A 340 -10.76 7.62 -35.34
N ILE A 341 -11.21 7.57 -34.08
CA ILE A 341 -11.44 6.34 -33.32
C ILE A 341 -12.86 6.37 -32.75
N SER A 342 -13.56 5.24 -32.81
CA SER A 342 -14.86 5.09 -32.17
C SER A 342 -14.97 3.71 -31.51
N MET A 343 -15.06 3.70 -30.19
CA MET A 343 -15.14 2.49 -29.38
C MET A 343 -16.61 2.15 -29.07
N LYS A 344 -16.93 0.86 -29.05
CA LYS A 344 -18.24 0.39 -28.61
C LYS A 344 -18.31 0.29 -27.09
N LYS A 345 -19.53 0.24 -26.55
CA LYS A 345 -19.75 0.01 -25.11
C LYS A 345 -19.10 -1.32 -24.69
N GLY A 346 -18.24 -1.26 -23.67
CA GLY A 346 -17.49 -2.42 -23.16
C GLY A 346 -16.25 -2.80 -23.97
N GLU A 347 -15.96 -2.11 -25.08
CA GLU A 347 -14.72 -2.30 -25.83
C GLU A 347 -13.57 -1.58 -25.13
N ALA A 348 -12.51 -2.32 -24.81
CA ALA A 348 -11.37 -1.81 -24.06
C ALA A 348 -10.13 -1.67 -24.94
N PHE A 349 -9.31 -0.68 -24.61
CA PHE A 349 -7.94 -0.60 -25.11
C PHE A 349 -7.09 -1.68 -24.45
N ILE A 350 -6.22 -2.30 -25.24
CA ILE A 350 -5.38 -3.42 -24.81
C ILE A 350 -3.94 -2.92 -24.68
N VAL A 351 -3.26 -3.41 -23.66
CA VAL A 351 -1.83 -3.17 -23.46
C VAL A 351 -1.02 -3.63 -24.68
N ASP A 352 -0.12 -2.78 -25.13
CA ASP A 352 0.92 -3.10 -26.10
C ASP A 352 2.22 -2.37 -25.75
N TYR A 353 3.22 -3.12 -25.28
CA TYR A 353 4.54 -2.60 -24.94
C TYR A 353 5.52 -2.66 -26.12
N LYS A 354 5.10 -3.12 -27.30
CA LYS A 354 5.95 -3.05 -28.49
C LYS A 354 6.38 -1.61 -28.73
N ASN A 355 7.59 -1.44 -29.28
CA ASN A 355 8.16 -0.13 -29.57
C ASN A 355 8.28 0.79 -28.33
N THR A 356 8.38 0.21 -27.13
CA THR A 356 8.67 1.00 -25.91
C THR A 356 10.17 1.00 -25.63
N ILE A 357 10.74 2.19 -25.47
CA ILE A 357 12.15 2.40 -25.09
C ILE A 357 12.23 3.17 -23.77
N LEU A 358 13.25 2.87 -22.96
CA LEU A 358 13.48 3.61 -21.71
C LEU A 358 13.83 5.06 -22.07
N LEU A 359 13.20 6.01 -21.37
CA LEU A 359 13.60 7.41 -21.45
C LEU A 359 14.94 7.57 -20.72
N THR A 360 16.03 7.63 -21.48
CA THR A 360 17.34 8.02 -20.93
C THR A 360 17.31 9.51 -20.62
N GLN A 361 17.62 9.88 -19.38
CA GLN A 361 17.68 11.27 -18.92
C GLN A 361 18.80 12.05 -19.58
#